data_AF-A0A101LQL6-F1
#
_entry.id   AF-A0A101LQL6-F1
#
_cell.length_a   1.000
_cell.length_b   1.000
_cell.length_c   1.000
_cell.angle_alpha   90.00
_cell.angle_beta   90.00
_cell.angle_gamma   90.00
#
_symmetry.space_group_name_H-M   'P 1'
#
loop_
_entity.id
_entity.type
_entity.pdbx_description
1 polymer ?
#
loop_
_entity_poly.entity_id
_entity_poly.type
_entity_poly.pdbx_seq_one_letter_code
_entity_poly.pdbx_strand_id
1 'polypeptide(L)'
;MPSRLALPALLLSACCLAVPPAHAQKASPPATATASQPLLSSSINDFTNEDWNRGVLRRVAGVTIPATPANVEGFISGRQAQLGDGQWRAITDVQRVGNNLAVFVEGEPLDAETVGYPRRLAVDDAPGTGRHLQRLPGRFNTPINDFTNQDWLKGIYRKAAGVSIPVTERNREEFKSGAIVRLADGQDYAITYVNEFGRSMAVFLDSPALPGEKYGYPRQLTFVAPAPKP
;
A
#
# COMPACT_ATOMS: atom_id res chain seq x y z
N MET A 1 -45.45 -55.65 -23.20
CA MET A 1 -44.66 -56.73 -22.57
C MET A 1 -45.16 -58.07 -23.12
N PRO A 2 -44.33 -59.13 -23.32
CA PRO A 2 -42.91 -59.33 -23.00
C PRO A 2 -42.04 -59.67 -24.25
N SER A 3 -40.77 -59.27 -24.30
CA SER A 3 -39.53 -60.02 -23.99
C SER A 3 -39.00 -61.01 -25.06
N ARG A 4 -37.84 -60.60 -25.60
CA ARG A 4 -36.52 -61.30 -25.67
C ARG A 4 -36.15 -62.28 -26.81
N LEU A 5 -35.00 -61.94 -27.41
CA LEU A 5 -33.90 -62.78 -27.97
C LEU A 5 -34.19 -63.53 -29.30
N ALA A 6 -33.31 -63.69 -30.30
CA ALA A 6 -31.85 -63.55 -30.44
C ALA A 6 -31.41 -63.54 -31.94
N LEU A 7 -30.29 -62.85 -32.25
CA LEU A 7 -29.29 -63.02 -33.35
C LEU A 7 -29.74 -63.01 -34.86
N PRO A 8 -28.84 -62.85 -35.89
CA PRO A 8 -27.37 -62.74 -35.92
C PRO A 8 -26.74 -61.63 -36.84
N ALA A 9 -25.42 -61.48 -36.69
CA ALA A 9 -24.35 -61.18 -37.67
C ALA A 9 -24.62 -60.40 -38.98
N LEU A 10 -23.76 -59.41 -39.29
CA LEU A 10 -22.64 -59.54 -40.24
C LEU A 10 -21.87 -58.20 -40.42
N LEU A 11 -20.55 -58.37 -40.56
CA LEU A 11 -19.60 -57.62 -41.39
C LEU A 11 -19.05 -56.24 -40.98
N LEU A 12 -17.75 -56.31 -40.64
CA LEU A 12 -16.72 -55.29 -40.78
C LEU A 12 -16.70 -54.68 -42.19
N SER A 13 -16.48 -53.37 -42.26
CA SER A 13 -15.75 -52.74 -43.37
C SER A 13 -14.85 -51.63 -42.81
N ALA A 14 -13.58 -51.68 -43.21
CA ALA A 14 -12.52 -50.80 -42.76
C ALA A 14 -12.50 -49.50 -43.56
N CYS A 15 -12.42 -48.37 -42.88
CA CYS A 15 -11.96 -47.10 -43.45
C CYS A 15 -10.83 -46.55 -42.57
N CYS A 16 -9.62 -46.54 -43.12
CA CYS A 16 -8.48 -45.83 -42.57
C CYS A 16 -8.71 -44.32 -42.68
N LEU A 17 -8.65 -43.60 -41.56
CA LEU A 17 -8.44 -42.16 -41.54
C LEU A 17 -7.25 -41.85 -40.63
N ALA A 18 -6.25 -41.22 -41.24
CA ALA A 18 -5.00 -40.81 -40.65
C ALA A 18 -5.20 -39.75 -39.57
N VAL A 19 -4.55 -39.95 -38.42
CA VAL A 19 -4.46 -38.96 -37.33
C VAL A 19 -3.24 -38.06 -37.63
N PRO A 20 -3.38 -36.71 -37.68
CA PRO A 20 -2.22 -35.84 -37.78
C PRO A 20 -1.44 -35.81 -36.45
N PRO A 21 -0.11 -35.62 -36.48
CA PRO A 21 0.68 -35.57 -35.25
C PRO A 21 0.31 -34.33 -34.41
N ALA A 22 0.08 -34.57 -33.13
CA ALA A 22 -0.08 -33.52 -32.12
C ALA A 22 1.15 -32.62 -32.12
N HIS A 23 0.97 -31.35 -32.47
CA HIS A 23 1.97 -30.33 -32.24
C HIS A 23 2.14 -30.19 -30.73
N ALA A 24 3.28 -30.63 -30.19
CA ALA A 24 3.67 -30.34 -28.82
C ALA A 24 3.81 -28.82 -28.68
N GLN A 25 2.81 -28.20 -28.07
CA GLN A 25 2.82 -26.78 -27.73
C GLN A 25 3.96 -26.57 -26.73
N LYS A 26 5.06 -25.95 -27.18
CA LYS A 26 6.16 -25.53 -26.30
C LYS A 26 5.55 -24.63 -25.22
N ALA A 27 5.63 -25.07 -23.97
CA ALA A 27 5.27 -24.25 -22.83
C ALA A 27 6.10 -22.98 -22.86
N SER A 28 5.42 -21.82 -22.95
CA SER A 28 6.08 -20.54 -22.74
C SER A 28 6.72 -20.53 -21.35
N PRO A 29 7.97 -20.06 -21.21
CA PRO A 29 8.56 -19.88 -19.89
C PRO A 29 7.67 -18.95 -19.06
N PRO A 30 7.54 -19.16 -17.74
CA PRO A 30 6.78 -18.27 -16.88
C PRO A 30 7.34 -16.86 -17.04
N ALA A 31 6.45 -15.89 -17.21
CA ALA A 31 6.82 -14.48 -17.29
C ALA A 31 7.70 -14.15 -16.08
N THR A 32 8.96 -13.80 -16.33
CA THR A 32 9.86 -13.27 -15.33
C THR A 32 9.16 -12.03 -14.77
N ALA A 33 8.74 -12.07 -13.51
CA ALA A 33 8.22 -10.90 -12.83
C ALA A 33 9.32 -9.84 -12.88
N THR A 34 9.13 -8.81 -13.69
CA THR A 34 10.03 -7.66 -13.74
C THR A 34 10.10 -7.09 -12.32
N ALA A 35 11.25 -7.20 -11.67
CA ALA A 35 11.50 -6.56 -10.39
C ALA A 35 11.28 -5.06 -10.57
N SER A 36 10.17 -4.56 -10.02
CA SER A 36 9.82 -3.14 -10.06
C SER A 36 10.90 -2.38 -9.30
N GLN A 37 11.64 -1.53 -9.99
CA GLN A 37 12.68 -0.71 -9.36
C GLN A 37 12.04 0.30 -8.40
N PRO A 38 12.63 0.56 -7.22
CA PRO A 38 12.21 1.66 -6.37
C PRO A 38 12.43 3.00 -7.09
N LEU A 39 11.48 3.93 -6.99
CA LEU A 39 11.46 5.13 -7.83
C LEU A 39 12.48 6.18 -7.37
N LEU A 40 12.62 6.34 -6.05
CA LEU A 40 13.65 7.17 -5.43
C LEU A 40 14.40 6.34 -4.40
N SER A 41 15.72 6.35 -4.50
CA SER A 41 16.60 5.67 -3.56
C SER A 41 17.68 6.61 -3.06
N SER A 42 17.92 6.63 -1.75
CA SER A 42 18.96 7.41 -1.11
C SER A 42 19.93 6.55 -0.32
N SER A 43 21.19 6.98 -0.25
CA SER A 43 22.17 6.39 0.67
C SER A 43 21.81 6.76 2.10
N ILE A 44 21.96 5.82 3.03
CA ILE A 44 21.91 6.11 4.46
C ILE A 44 23.20 6.85 4.85
N ASN A 45 23.13 7.82 5.75
CA ASN A 45 24.33 8.52 6.24
C ASN A 45 25.15 7.61 7.17
N ASP A 46 26.48 7.70 7.15
CA ASP A 46 27.35 6.89 8.02
C ASP A 46 27.56 7.53 9.41
N PHE A 47 26.47 7.85 10.10
CA PHE A 47 26.54 8.42 11.45
C PHE A 47 26.61 7.33 12.49
N THR A 48 27.68 7.33 13.29
CA THR A 48 27.84 6.44 14.45
C THR A 48 28.24 7.25 15.66
N ASN A 49 27.34 7.33 16.65
CA ASN A 49 27.53 8.02 17.93
C ASN A 49 26.62 7.39 19.01
N GLU A 50 26.35 8.13 20.10
CA GLU A 50 25.50 7.67 21.21
C GLU A 50 24.06 7.37 20.79
N ASP A 51 23.52 8.09 19.81
CA ASP A 51 22.14 7.93 19.33
C ASP A 51 22.04 7.12 18.04
N TRP A 52 23.09 7.14 17.22
CA TRP A 52 23.13 6.56 15.88
C TRP A 52 24.13 5.42 15.75
N ASN A 53 23.81 4.42 14.95
CA ASN A 53 24.72 3.35 14.53
C ASN A 53 24.58 3.16 13.01
N ARG A 54 25.62 3.45 12.23
CA ARG A 54 25.58 3.38 10.75
C ARG A 54 24.35 4.08 10.15
N GLY A 55 23.99 5.23 10.71
CA GLY A 55 22.83 6.01 10.29
C GLY A 55 21.47 5.47 10.72
N VAL A 56 21.42 4.44 11.56
CA VAL A 56 20.20 3.91 12.18
C VAL A 56 20.08 4.43 13.61
N LEU A 57 18.90 4.89 14.00
CA LEU A 57 18.65 5.33 15.37
C LEU A 57 18.60 4.12 16.30
N ARG A 58 19.32 4.17 17.43
CA ARG A 58 19.44 3.03 18.33
C ARG A 58 18.15 2.72 19.11
N ARG A 59 17.33 3.74 19.40
CA ARG A 59 16.20 3.63 20.35
C ARG A 59 14.84 3.45 19.68
N VAL A 60 14.70 3.84 18.42
CA VAL A 60 13.44 3.73 17.65
C VAL A 60 13.73 3.35 16.21
N ALA A 61 12.71 2.96 15.46
CA ALA A 61 12.82 2.60 14.05
C ALA A 61 13.04 3.85 13.18
N GLY A 62 14.27 4.36 13.15
CA GLY A 62 14.65 5.56 12.41
C GLY A 62 15.94 5.38 11.63
N VAL A 63 16.04 6.03 10.48
CA VAL A 63 17.24 6.09 9.65
C VAL A 63 17.52 7.52 9.21
N THR A 64 18.78 7.86 8.97
CA THR A 64 19.17 9.19 8.48
C THR A 64 19.64 9.13 7.03
N ILE A 65 19.16 10.09 6.22
CA ILE A 65 19.56 10.29 4.81
C ILE A 65 19.92 11.76 4.55
N PRO A 66 20.66 12.09 3.50
CA PRO A 66 20.93 13.49 3.14
C PRO A 66 19.64 14.27 2.85
N ALA A 67 19.57 15.54 3.23
CA ALA A 67 18.42 16.41 2.93
C ALA A 67 18.52 17.04 1.53
N THR A 68 18.67 16.22 0.49
CA THR A 68 18.59 16.70 -0.90
C THR A 68 17.15 17.11 -1.24
N PRO A 69 16.92 18.01 -2.22
CA PRO A 69 15.57 18.39 -2.64
C PRO A 69 14.69 17.18 -2.97
N ALA A 70 15.21 16.21 -3.73
CA ALA A 70 14.50 14.98 -4.08
C ALA A 70 14.12 14.15 -2.83
N ASN A 71 15.00 14.08 -1.82
CA ASN A 71 14.69 13.35 -0.60
C ASN A 71 13.65 14.06 0.26
N VAL A 72 13.68 15.40 0.32
CA VAL A 72 12.71 16.20 1.07
C VAL A 72 11.31 16.05 0.47
N GLU A 73 11.20 16.04 -0.85
CA GLU A 73 9.93 15.84 -1.56
C GLU A 73 9.47 14.37 -1.54
N GLY A 74 10.44 13.45 -1.58
CA GLY A 74 10.19 12.03 -1.77
C GLY A 74 9.96 11.25 -0.47
N PHE A 75 10.65 11.55 0.62
CA PHE A 75 10.49 10.86 1.90
C PHE A 75 9.57 11.68 2.78
N ILE A 76 8.28 11.35 2.74
CA ILE A 76 7.22 12.01 3.53
C ILE A 76 6.36 10.96 4.23
N SER A 77 5.74 11.34 5.35
CA SER A 77 4.88 10.45 6.13
C SER A 77 3.73 9.85 5.30
N GLY A 78 3.39 8.59 5.57
CA GLY A 78 2.37 7.84 4.85
C GLY A 78 2.87 7.13 3.59
N ARG A 79 4.11 7.34 3.17
CA ARG A 79 4.77 6.51 2.13
C ARG A 79 5.30 5.22 2.72
N GLN A 80 5.63 4.25 1.85
CA GLN A 80 6.38 3.07 2.26
C GLN A 80 7.86 3.27 1.93
N ALA A 81 8.72 2.90 2.88
CA ALA A 81 10.16 2.83 2.68
C ALA A 81 10.62 1.38 2.63
N GLN A 82 11.35 1.01 1.59
CA GLN A 82 12.12 -0.23 1.54
C GLN A 82 13.44 -0.03 2.27
N LEU A 83 13.64 -0.82 3.31
CA LEU A 83 14.82 -0.88 4.14
C LEU A 83 15.92 -1.69 3.46
N GLY A 84 17.14 -1.60 4.01
CA GLY A 84 18.31 -2.30 3.48
C GLY A 84 18.24 -3.83 3.54
N ASP A 85 17.34 -4.39 4.35
CA ASP A 85 17.03 -5.83 4.44
C ASP A 85 15.97 -6.28 3.41
N GLY A 86 15.43 -5.36 2.62
CA GLY A 86 14.38 -5.59 1.64
C GLY A 86 12.96 -5.50 2.20
N GLN A 87 12.79 -5.37 3.53
CA GLN A 87 11.48 -5.14 4.14
C GLN A 87 10.95 -3.76 3.77
N TRP A 88 9.64 -3.65 3.67
CA TRP A 88 8.97 -2.38 3.47
C TRP A 88 8.20 -2.01 4.73
N ARG A 89 8.32 -0.75 5.14
CA ARG A 89 7.63 -0.22 6.33
C ARG A 89 7.05 1.16 6.04
N ALA A 90 5.90 1.48 6.65
CA ALA A 90 5.33 2.82 6.54
C ALA A 90 6.24 3.87 7.19
N ILE A 91 6.46 4.99 6.50
CA ILE A 91 7.08 6.19 7.06
C ILE A 91 6.04 6.85 7.97
N THR A 92 6.36 6.98 9.26
CA THR A 92 5.49 7.56 10.28
C THR A 92 5.75 9.05 10.45
N ASP A 93 7.01 9.46 10.40
CA ASP A 93 7.45 10.84 10.55
C ASP A 93 8.75 11.11 9.79
N VAL A 94 8.96 12.37 9.39
CA VAL A 94 10.22 12.81 8.75
C VAL A 94 10.62 14.17 9.29
N GLN A 95 11.81 14.24 9.87
CA GLN A 95 12.32 15.46 10.50
C GLN A 95 13.60 15.93 9.81
N ARG A 96 13.63 17.22 9.44
CA ARG A 96 14.83 17.84 8.89
C ARG A 96 15.72 18.39 10.01
N VAL A 97 16.97 17.95 10.02
CA VAL A 97 18.00 18.38 10.99
C VAL A 97 19.23 18.84 10.21
N GLY A 98 19.33 20.16 10.02
CA GLY A 98 20.37 20.76 9.18
C GLY A 98 20.33 20.23 7.74
N ASN A 99 21.42 19.58 7.34
CA ASN A 99 21.59 18.98 6.00
C ASN A 99 21.15 17.51 5.93
N ASN A 100 20.47 16.99 6.95
CA ASN A 100 20.03 15.60 7.03
C ASN A 100 18.51 15.50 7.26
N LEU A 101 17.94 14.36 6.89
CA LEU A 101 16.58 13.95 7.22
C LEU A 101 16.64 12.72 8.12
N ALA A 102 15.98 12.78 9.27
CA ALA A 102 15.63 11.59 10.05
C ALA A 102 14.27 11.08 9.55
N VAL A 103 14.26 9.87 9.01
CA VAL A 103 13.07 9.18 8.51
C VAL A 103 12.68 8.10 9.51
N PHE A 104 11.51 8.23 10.11
CA PHE A 104 10.97 7.27 11.05
C PHE A 104 10.00 6.34 10.34
N VAL A 105 10.09 5.05 10.62
CA VAL A 105 9.20 4.02 10.08
C VAL A 105 8.45 3.31 11.21
N GLU A 106 7.41 2.58 10.86
CA GLU A 106 6.66 1.78 11.83
C GLU A 106 7.44 0.56 12.36
N GLY A 107 6.97 0.04 13.49
CA GLY A 107 7.47 -1.20 14.09
C GLY A 107 8.69 -1.02 15.00
N GLU A 108 9.32 -2.16 15.31
CA GLU A 108 10.44 -2.24 16.25
C GLU A 108 11.72 -1.57 15.72
N PRO A 109 12.62 -1.14 16.63
CA PRO A 109 13.93 -0.59 16.28
C PRO A 109 14.67 -1.42 15.23
N LEU A 110 15.34 -0.73 14.32
CA LEU A 110 16.01 -1.35 13.18
C LEU A 110 17.39 -1.87 13.58
N ASP A 111 17.80 -2.98 12.98
CA ASP A 111 19.14 -3.49 13.12
C ASP A 111 20.10 -2.77 12.15
N ALA A 112 21.10 -2.10 12.71
CA ALA A 112 22.07 -1.31 11.96
C ALA A 112 22.96 -2.15 11.03
N GLU A 113 23.19 -3.43 11.33
CA GLU A 113 24.00 -4.32 10.47
C GLU A 113 23.24 -4.70 9.19
N THR A 114 21.92 -4.83 9.30
CA THR A 114 21.05 -5.29 8.20
C THR A 114 20.39 -4.14 7.44
N VAL A 115 20.21 -2.97 8.05
CA VAL A 115 19.54 -1.83 7.44
C VAL A 115 20.45 -0.64 7.23
N GLY A 116 21.45 -0.42 8.08
CA GLY A 116 22.29 0.78 8.09
C GLY A 116 23.27 0.91 6.91
N TYR A 117 24.05 1.98 6.92
CA TYR A 117 25.14 2.23 5.97
C TYR A 117 26.03 0.98 5.78
N PRO A 118 26.46 0.63 4.55
CA PRO A 118 26.34 1.37 3.28
C PRO A 118 25.05 1.10 2.49
N ARG A 119 24.01 0.56 3.13
CA ARG A 119 22.75 0.26 2.45
C ARG A 119 21.97 1.52 2.12
N ARG A 120 20.94 1.32 1.30
CA ARG A 120 20.09 2.38 0.77
C ARG A 120 18.69 2.26 1.32
N LEU A 121 18.05 3.41 1.48
CA LEU A 121 16.63 3.52 1.72
C LEU A 121 15.95 3.83 0.38
N ALA A 122 14.85 3.17 0.10
CA ALA A 122 14.07 3.39 -1.12
C ALA A 122 12.62 3.74 -0.79
N VAL A 123 11.95 4.54 -1.61
CA VAL A 123 10.51 4.81 -1.50
C VAL A 123 9.80 4.46 -2.81
N ASP A 124 8.50 4.22 -2.70
CA ASP A 124 7.59 3.91 -3.80
C ASP A 124 7.33 5.11 -4.75
N ASP A 125 6.20 5.14 -5.48
CA ASP A 125 5.89 6.18 -6.50
C ASP A 125 4.97 7.31 -5.98
N ALA A 126 4.26 7.13 -4.86
CA ALA A 126 3.56 8.20 -4.14
C ALA A 126 3.09 7.75 -2.73
N PRO A 127 2.79 8.68 -1.82
CA PRO A 127 2.06 8.38 -0.58
C PRO A 127 0.80 7.55 -0.86
N GLY A 128 0.71 6.39 -0.20
CA GLY A 128 -0.41 5.47 -0.36
C GLY A 128 -0.44 4.65 -1.67
N THR A 129 0.52 4.79 -2.61
CA THR A 129 0.56 3.99 -3.86
C THR A 129 1.61 2.86 -3.84
N GLY A 130 2.31 2.68 -2.71
CA GLY A 130 3.31 1.64 -2.55
C GLY A 130 2.79 0.24 -2.85
N ARG A 131 3.45 -0.45 -3.78
CA ARG A 131 3.20 -1.87 -4.09
C ARG A 131 3.33 -2.79 -2.87
N HIS A 132 3.94 -2.33 -1.77
CA HIS A 132 3.95 -3.09 -0.51
C HIS A 132 2.63 -3.00 0.26
N LEU A 133 1.87 -1.91 0.10
CA LEU A 133 0.51 -1.85 0.61
C LEU A 133 -0.41 -2.87 -0.09
N GLN A 134 -0.06 -3.37 -1.30
CA GLN A 134 -0.78 -4.47 -1.96
C GLN A 134 -0.54 -5.84 -1.30
N ARG A 135 0.36 -5.98 -0.31
CA ARG A 135 0.77 -7.29 0.24
C ARG A 135 0.48 -7.52 1.73
N LEU A 136 0.01 -6.51 2.47
CA LEU A 136 -0.33 -6.67 3.89
C LEU A 136 -1.85 -6.80 4.07
N PRO A 137 -2.41 -8.00 4.31
CA PRO A 137 -3.74 -8.10 4.91
C PRO A 137 -3.70 -7.46 6.30
N GLY A 138 -4.56 -6.46 6.54
CA GLY A 138 -4.68 -5.82 7.85
C GLY A 138 -4.65 -4.30 7.83
N ARG A 139 -4.65 -3.75 9.05
CA ARG A 139 -4.71 -2.32 9.37
C ARG A 139 -3.60 -1.52 8.68
N PHE A 140 -3.92 -0.41 8.03
CA PHE A 140 -2.93 0.48 7.39
C PHE A 140 -3.36 1.94 7.45
N ASN A 141 -2.42 2.86 7.31
CA ASN A 141 -2.71 4.30 7.32
C ASN A 141 -2.62 4.89 5.90
N THR A 142 -3.47 5.87 5.62
CA THR A 142 -3.39 6.73 4.44
C THR A 142 -3.30 8.19 4.88
N PRO A 143 -2.47 9.03 4.21
CA PRO A 143 -2.48 10.46 4.48
C PRO A 143 -3.83 11.09 4.10
N ILE A 144 -4.16 12.18 4.79
CA ILE A 144 -5.27 13.08 4.42
C ILE A 144 -4.72 14.15 3.48
N ASN A 145 -5.44 14.48 2.42
CA ASN A 145 -5.02 15.48 1.45
C ASN A 145 -4.94 16.88 2.09
N ASP A 146 -3.83 17.61 1.89
CA ASP A 146 -3.64 18.96 2.43
C ASP A 146 -4.22 20.04 1.50
N PHE A 147 -5.55 20.13 1.44
CA PHE A 147 -6.19 21.26 0.77
C PHE A 147 -7.29 21.88 1.61
N THR A 148 -7.42 23.20 1.47
CA THR A 148 -8.44 24.02 2.13
C THR A 148 -9.11 24.90 1.09
N ASN A 149 -10.44 24.89 1.09
CA ASN A 149 -11.29 25.74 0.25
C ASN A 149 -12.62 26.03 0.97
N GLN A 150 -13.63 26.50 0.23
CA GLN A 150 -14.95 26.82 0.78
C GLN A 150 -15.65 25.61 1.40
N ASP A 151 -15.46 24.41 0.86
CA ASP A 151 -16.12 23.19 1.30
C ASP A 151 -15.24 22.30 2.17
N TRP A 152 -13.92 22.48 2.11
CA TRP A 152 -12.94 21.61 2.77
C TRP A 152 -11.98 22.41 3.65
N LEU A 153 -11.59 21.85 4.79
CA LEU A 153 -10.58 22.39 5.70
C LEU A 153 -9.55 21.29 5.99
N LYS A 154 -8.31 21.45 5.52
CA LYS A 154 -7.23 20.46 5.71
C LYS A 154 -7.65 19.04 5.31
N GLY A 155 -8.35 18.93 4.18
CA GLY A 155 -8.89 17.67 3.67
C GLY A 155 -10.13 17.13 4.40
N ILE A 156 -10.69 17.85 5.37
CA ILE A 156 -11.95 17.50 6.04
C ILE A 156 -13.11 18.30 5.45
N TYR A 157 -14.18 17.61 5.08
CA TYR A 157 -15.38 18.24 4.55
C TYR A 157 -16.10 19.01 5.65
N ARG A 158 -16.45 20.27 5.39
CA ARG A 158 -16.99 21.17 6.42
C ARG A 158 -18.43 20.85 6.81
N LYS A 159 -19.19 20.16 5.94
CA LYS A 159 -20.64 19.95 6.09
C LYS A 159 -21.04 18.56 6.60
N ALA A 160 -20.12 17.60 6.60
CA ALA A 160 -20.35 16.24 7.09
C ALA A 160 -19.01 15.60 7.48
N ALA A 161 -19.01 14.38 8.02
CA ALA A 161 -17.79 13.64 8.38
C ALA A 161 -17.06 13.08 7.14
N GLY A 162 -16.73 13.94 6.17
CA GLY A 162 -15.98 13.58 4.98
C GLY A 162 -14.49 13.79 5.19
N VAL A 163 -13.68 12.80 4.83
CA VAL A 163 -12.21 12.85 4.85
C VAL A 163 -11.71 12.63 3.43
N SER A 164 -10.90 13.56 2.93
CA SER A 164 -10.29 13.48 1.61
C SER A 164 -8.94 12.76 1.69
N ILE A 165 -8.83 11.63 1.00
CA ILE A 165 -7.61 10.81 0.92
C ILE A 165 -7.17 10.68 -0.55
N PRO A 166 -5.89 10.39 -0.85
CA PRO A 166 -5.46 10.24 -2.23
C PRO A 166 -6.13 9.03 -2.89
N VAL A 167 -6.39 9.13 -4.19
CA VAL A 167 -6.85 7.99 -5.00
C VAL A 167 -5.67 7.04 -5.23
N THR A 168 -5.72 5.87 -4.61
CA THR A 168 -4.74 4.79 -4.78
C THR A 168 -5.49 3.48 -4.98
N GLU A 169 -4.85 2.46 -5.58
CA GLU A 169 -5.49 1.16 -5.79
C GLU A 169 -5.97 0.55 -4.47
N ARG A 170 -5.11 0.54 -3.45
CA ARG A 170 -5.49 0.05 -2.12
C ARG A 170 -6.63 0.87 -1.50
N ASN A 171 -6.58 2.20 -1.63
CA ASN A 171 -7.64 3.02 -1.07
C ASN A 171 -8.99 2.68 -1.70
N ARG A 172 -9.04 2.47 -3.03
CA ARG A 172 -10.24 2.03 -3.75
C ARG A 172 -10.70 0.64 -3.37
N GLU A 173 -9.77 -0.26 -3.09
CA GLU A 173 -10.08 -1.64 -2.73
C GLU A 173 -10.65 -1.76 -1.31
N GLU A 174 -10.13 -0.97 -0.37
CA GLU A 174 -10.36 -1.12 1.06
C GLU A 174 -11.35 -0.10 1.63
N PHE A 175 -11.25 1.19 1.25
CA PHE A 175 -12.19 2.21 1.71
C PHE A 175 -13.47 2.14 0.89
N LYS A 176 -14.36 1.25 1.33
CA LYS A 176 -15.70 1.05 0.79
C LYS A 176 -16.73 1.25 1.88
N SER A 177 -17.97 1.54 1.49
CA SER A 177 -19.09 1.57 2.43
C SER A 177 -19.13 0.29 3.27
N GLY A 178 -19.30 0.45 4.58
CA GLY A 178 -19.28 -0.61 5.58
C GLY A 178 -17.91 -0.91 6.20
N ALA A 179 -16.78 -0.47 5.61
CA ALA A 179 -15.47 -0.67 6.21
C ALA A 179 -15.28 0.21 7.46
N ILE A 180 -14.35 -0.18 8.33
CA ILE A 180 -14.06 0.50 9.59
C ILE A 180 -12.74 1.25 9.48
N VAL A 181 -12.74 2.51 9.91
CA VAL A 181 -11.57 3.38 9.94
C VAL A 181 -11.37 4.01 11.32
N ARG A 182 -10.12 4.33 11.69
CA ARG A 182 -9.77 5.03 12.93
C ARG A 182 -9.26 6.43 12.63
N LEU A 183 -9.78 7.41 13.37
CA LEU A 183 -9.30 8.80 13.35
C LEU A 183 -8.18 9.02 14.39
N ALA A 184 -7.59 10.22 14.37
CA ALA A 184 -6.45 10.58 15.21
C ALA A 184 -6.74 10.59 16.73
N ASP A 185 -8.01 10.58 17.14
CA ASP A 185 -8.41 10.46 18.55
C ASP A 185 -8.50 9.01 19.04
N GLY A 186 -8.25 8.05 18.15
CA GLY A 186 -8.30 6.64 18.45
C GLY A 186 -9.68 5.99 18.28
N GLN A 187 -10.71 6.75 17.88
CA GLN A 187 -12.07 6.23 17.69
C GLN A 187 -12.27 5.60 16.32
N ASP A 188 -13.04 4.51 16.29
CA ASP A 188 -13.41 3.78 15.08
C ASP A 188 -14.77 4.23 14.55
N TYR A 189 -14.86 4.36 13.23
CA TYR A 189 -16.06 4.77 12.51
C TYR A 189 -16.29 3.89 11.30
N ALA A 190 -17.57 3.61 10.99
CA ALA A 190 -17.94 2.98 9.74
C ALA A 190 -17.92 3.99 8.60
N ILE A 191 -17.48 3.57 7.43
CA ILE A 191 -17.62 4.32 6.19
C ILE A 191 -19.06 4.18 5.71
N THR A 192 -19.76 5.28 5.49
CA THR A 192 -21.13 5.29 4.95
C THR A 192 -21.13 5.43 3.44
N TYR A 193 -20.25 6.27 2.91
CA TYR A 193 -20.21 6.61 1.50
C TYR A 193 -18.81 6.98 1.04
N VAL A 194 -18.48 6.67 -0.21
CA VAL A 194 -17.19 7.00 -0.81
C VAL A 194 -17.43 7.58 -2.19
N ASN A 195 -16.72 8.64 -2.53
CA ASN A 195 -16.79 9.25 -3.85
C ASN A 195 -15.42 9.70 -4.35
N GLU A 196 -15.14 9.50 -5.63
CA GLU A 196 -13.89 9.91 -6.25
C GLU A 196 -14.06 11.20 -7.06
N PHE A 197 -13.13 12.14 -6.89
CA PHE A 197 -13.06 13.40 -7.61
C PHE A 197 -11.63 13.67 -8.05
N GLY A 198 -11.33 13.41 -9.32
CA GLY A 198 -9.99 13.58 -9.88
C GLY A 198 -8.96 12.70 -9.16
N ARG A 199 -8.01 13.33 -8.47
CA ARG A 199 -6.96 12.63 -7.70
C ARG A 199 -7.29 12.43 -6.22
N SER A 200 -8.49 12.84 -5.79
CA SER A 200 -8.95 12.73 -4.40
C SER A 200 -10.12 11.77 -4.27
N MET A 201 -10.19 11.05 -3.16
CA MET A 201 -11.31 10.22 -2.77
C MET A 201 -11.86 10.74 -1.45
N ALA A 202 -13.13 11.13 -1.45
CA ALA A 202 -13.87 11.54 -0.27
C ALA A 202 -14.48 10.31 0.41
N VAL A 203 -14.08 10.06 1.65
CA VAL A 203 -14.59 8.98 2.50
C VAL A 203 -15.47 9.60 3.59
N PHE A 204 -16.75 9.28 3.59
CA PHE A 204 -17.72 9.78 4.57
C PHE A 204 -17.95 8.75 5.66
N LEU A 205 -17.94 9.21 6.91
CA LEU A 205 -18.02 8.39 8.10
C LEU A 205 -19.40 8.48 8.76
N ASP A 206 -19.76 7.44 9.50
CA ASP A 206 -20.94 7.44 10.39
C ASP A 206 -20.65 8.28 11.65
N SER A 207 -20.67 9.59 11.47
CA SER A 207 -20.39 10.58 12.50
C SER A 207 -20.97 11.95 12.12
N PRO A 208 -21.27 12.83 13.08
CA PRO A 208 -21.41 14.26 12.84
C PRO A 208 -20.17 14.87 12.18
N ALA A 209 -20.33 16.05 11.57
CA ALA A 209 -19.25 16.78 10.91
C ALA A 209 -18.00 16.91 11.79
N LEU A 210 -16.84 16.65 11.19
CA LEU A 210 -15.57 16.59 11.90
C LEU A 210 -14.91 17.99 11.94
N PRO A 211 -14.41 18.44 13.10
CA PRO A 211 -13.56 19.62 13.17
C PRO A 211 -12.25 19.45 12.37
N GLY A 212 -12.12 20.17 11.25
CA GLY A 212 -10.96 20.05 10.36
C GLY A 212 -9.61 20.33 11.03
N GLU A 213 -9.56 21.24 12.00
CA GLU A 213 -8.34 21.53 12.78
C GLU A 213 -7.88 20.36 13.66
N LYS A 214 -8.82 19.53 14.11
CA LYS A 214 -8.53 18.38 14.98
C LYS A 214 -8.16 17.14 14.17
N TYR A 215 -8.85 16.91 13.06
CA TYR A 215 -8.81 15.63 12.33
C TYR A 215 -8.16 15.71 10.95
N GLY A 216 -7.98 16.90 10.38
CA GLY A 216 -7.40 17.09 9.05
C GLY A 216 -5.89 16.94 9.01
N TYR A 217 -5.32 17.19 7.84
CA TYR A 217 -3.87 17.20 7.63
C TYR A 217 -3.12 18.00 8.72
N PRO A 218 -1.96 17.52 9.24
CA PRO A 218 -1.16 16.37 8.77
C PRO A 218 -1.55 15.02 9.38
N ARG A 219 -2.77 14.89 9.93
CA ARG A 219 -3.24 13.60 10.45
C ARG A 219 -3.49 12.60 9.32
N GLN A 220 -3.59 11.34 9.70
CA GLN A 220 -3.80 10.20 8.79
C GLN A 220 -5.11 9.51 9.14
N LEU A 221 -5.73 8.89 8.14
CA LEU A 221 -6.87 7.99 8.32
C LEU A 221 -6.36 6.56 8.36
N THR A 222 -6.71 5.81 9.40
CA THR A 222 -6.32 4.41 9.52
C THR A 222 -7.44 3.51 9.04
N PHE A 223 -7.22 2.66 8.04
CA PHE A 223 -8.11 1.55 7.75
C PHE A 223 -7.94 0.47 8.81
N VAL A 224 -9.04 -0.05 9.37
CA VAL A 224 -9.04 -1.01 10.49
C VAL A 224 -9.55 -2.38 10.07
N ALA A 225 -10.70 -2.41 9.39
CA ALA A 225 -11.34 -3.65 8.99
C ALA A 225 -12.15 -3.44 7.71
N PRO A 226 -12.25 -4.47 6.84
CA PRO A 226 -13.07 -4.42 5.65
C PRO A 226 -14.56 -4.38 6.02
N ALA A 227 -15.39 -4.02 5.04
CA ALA A 227 -16.84 -4.11 5.20
C ALA A 227 -17.26 -5.55 5.54
N PRO A 228 -18.27 -5.76 6.41
CA PRO A 228 -18.82 -7.07 6.67
C PRO A 228 -19.23 -7.74 5.35
N LYS A 229 -18.89 -9.02 5.18
CA LYS A 229 -19.37 -9.79 4.04
C LYS A 229 -20.91 -9.94 4.17
N PRO A 230 -21.65 -9.77 3.08
CA PRO A 230 -23.09 -10.06 3.07
C PRO A 230 -23.38 -11.54 3.36
#